data_AF-A0A924E7N0-F1
#
_entry.id   AF-A0A924E7N0-F1
#
_cell.length_a   1.000
_cell.length_b   1.000
_cell.length_c   1.000
_cell.angle_alpha   90.00
_cell.angle_beta   90.00
_cell.angle_gamma   90.00
#
_symmetry.space_group_name_H-M   'P 1'
#
loop_
_entity.id
_entity.type
_entity.pdbx_description
1 polymer ?
#
loop_
_entity_poly.entity_id
_entity_poly.type
_entity_poly.pdbx_seq_one_letter_code
_entity_poly.pdbx_strand_id
1 'polypeptide(L)'
;VAVLQHLNLPVNYTLLEDDAPARAMVWRRFYTVLLADASLKADYEAVVLAHGRFQTDKALGAALDKRVEFAMADALSVVDASVMPFGDHFPELAIFNHPMEALQGPSPLLLSAAQALGRASAKTFSAKGVELELALSAGDASGVLAALLTGTGTPRKFGEKIVGIETVRQAQDLVLRVQAASQQHEAWDYQQRMARLARALLAEFSALKHARQWVDMNDVERAAQSMLGDPVLSGWVQERLDARIKHLMIDEFQDTNPLQWQALSSWLSGYGGAGGSGGAPSVFLVGDPKQSIYRFRRAEPQVFIAAQAFVVTALGGDLLSCDHTRRNATGVVDTVNTVMAAATDFDGYDGFRPHTTASSQPGCLGRLPPIPRSSSTDDEHGTSVTADSWRDSLTTPRELPEETRRTLESRQAAAWIARLIAGTPDQPGLPPGQIMALSRKRASLMPLRDALQALHIPAQIGEKTELIDCCEVQDIVALLDVLVSPHHDLSLARALRSPLFALGDDELVALAVLRRSSITPWFELLQKTEHLPHSMQGLGAILVRWKGWLGQLPPHDALHA
;
A
#
# COMPACT_ATOMS: atom_id res chain seq x y z
N VAL A 1 -23.37 25.52 3.66
CA VAL A 1 -24.19 24.61 4.50
C VAL A 1 -24.91 23.57 3.66
N ALA A 2 -25.69 23.95 2.64
CA ALA A 2 -26.40 23.00 1.77
C ALA A 2 -25.51 21.91 1.14
N VAL A 3 -24.31 22.27 0.65
CA VAL A 3 -23.34 21.31 0.08
C VAL A 3 -22.86 20.30 1.13
N LEU A 4 -22.52 20.77 2.34
CA LEU A 4 -22.09 19.89 3.42
C LEU A 4 -23.21 18.92 3.81
N GLN A 5 -24.45 19.41 3.88
CA GLN A 5 -25.61 18.55 4.15
C GLN A 5 -25.84 17.52 3.05
N HIS A 6 -25.72 17.91 1.78
CA HIS A 6 -25.85 16.99 0.64
C HIS A 6 -24.77 15.90 0.66
N LEU A 7 -23.54 16.25 1.05
CA LEU A 7 -22.42 15.31 1.17
C LEU A 7 -22.37 14.56 2.49
N ASN A 8 -23.37 14.73 3.36
CA ASN A 8 -23.42 14.17 4.71
C ASN A 8 -22.18 14.52 5.55
N LEU A 9 -21.69 15.76 5.41
CA LEU A 9 -20.56 16.31 6.14
C LEU A 9 -21.04 17.23 7.29
N PRO A 10 -20.38 17.19 8.45
CA PRO A 10 -20.75 18.02 9.59
C PRO A 10 -20.45 19.50 9.32
N VAL A 11 -21.35 20.40 9.77
CA VAL A 11 -21.21 21.85 9.57
C VAL A 11 -20.06 22.43 10.40
N ASN A 12 -19.94 21.99 11.65
CA ASN A 12 -18.78 22.24 12.49
C ASN A 12 -17.91 21.00 12.41
N TYR A 13 -16.66 21.15 11.99
CA TYR A 13 -15.78 20.01 11.80
C TYR A 13 -14.35 20.27 12.26
N THR A 14 -13.67 19.19 12.60
CA THR A 14 -12.21 19.13 12.75
C THR A 14 -11.64 18.48 11.49
N LEU A 15 -10.70 19.17 10.84
CA LEU A 15 -9.98 18.62 9.68
C LEU A 15 -8.99 17.55 10.18
N LEU A 16 -9.12 16.34 9.65
CA LEU A 16 -8.15 15.27 9.83
C LEU A 16 -7.08 15.37 8.74
N GLU A 17 -5.90 15.88 9.12
CA GLU A 17 -4.72 15.84 8.25
C GLU A 17 -4.15 14.42 8.13
N ASP A 18 -4.29 13.61 9.18
CA ASP A 18 -4.00 12.17 9.19
C ASP A 18 -5.26 11.39 9.56
N ASP A 19 -5.70 10.52 8.64
CA ASP A 19 -6.88 9.67 8.84
C ASP A 19 -6.56 8.32 9.48
N ALA A 20 -5.28 8.00 9.74
CA ALA A 20 -4.87 6.73 10.33
C ALA A 20 -5.59 6.39 11.66
N PRO A 21 -5.78 7.33 12.61
CA PRO A 21 -6.55 7.06 13.83
C PRO A 21 -8.01 6.71 13.52
N ALA A 22 -8.65 7.42 12.59
CA ALA A 22 -10.03 7.16 12.19
C ALA A 22 -10.16 5.79 11.50
N ARG A 23 -9.19 5.42 10.67
CA ARG A 23 -9.12 4.10 10.02
C ARG A 23 -8.93 2.97 11.03
N ALA A 24 -8.14 3.15 12.08
CA ALA A 24 -8.01 2.14 13.13
C ALA A 24 -9.35 1.90 13.86
N MET A 25 -10.13 2.97 14.07
CA MET A 25 -11.39 2.92 14.79
C MET A 25 -12.55 2.30 13.98
N VAL A 26 -12.57 2.46 12.66
CA VAL A 26 -13.70 1.98 11.84
C VAL A 26 -13.82 0.47 11.80
N TRP A 27 -12.70 -0.27 11.85
CA TRP A 27 -12.72 -1.73 11.76
C TRP A 27 -13.59 -2.38 12.83
N ARG A 28 -13.56 -1.86 14.08
CA ARG A 28 -14.41 -2.36 15.16
C ARG A 28 -15.89 -2.18 14.86
N ARG A 29 -16.27 -1.05 14.25
CA ARG A 29 -17.65 -0.77 13.85
C ARG A 29 -18.08 -1.68 12.70
N PHE A 30 -17.24 -1.80 11.68
CA PHE A 30 -17.46 -2.68 10.55
C PHE A 30 -17.70 -4.13 10.98
N TYR A 31 -16.85 -4.70 11.84
CA TYR A 31 -17.06 -6.06 12.34
C TYR A 31 -18.34 -6.20 13.19
N THR A 32 -18.76 -5.14 13.88
CA THR A 32 -20.03 -5.16 14.62
C THR A 32 -21.22 -5.27 13.67
N VAL A 33 -21.23 -4.50 12.58
CA VAL A 33 -22.27 -4.59 11.53
C VAL A 33 -22.23 -5.92 10.81
N LEU A 34 -21.03 -6.40 10.46
CA LEU A 34 -20.82 -7.68 9.80
C LEU A 34 -21.37 -8.85 10.62
N LEU A 35 -21.20 -8.84 11.95
CA LEU A 35 -21.75 -9.89 12.81
C LEU A 35 -23.28 -9.81 12.98
N ALA A 36 -23.87 -8.63 12.76
CA ALA A 36 -25.31 -8.43 12.85
C ALA A 36 -26.07 -8.81 11.56
N ASP A 37 -25.41 -8.77 10.40
CA ASP A 37 -25.99 -9.09 9.10
C ASP A 37 -25.49 -10.46 8.60
N ALA A 38 -26.39 -11.43 8.51
CA ALA A 38 -26.07 -12.79 8.08
C ALA A 38 -25.55 -12.87 6.64
N SER A 39 -26.01 -11.99 5.74
CA SER A 39 -25.56 -11.96 4.35
C SER A 39 -24.15 -11.41 4.24
N LEU A 40 -23.87 -10.28 4.90
CA LEU A 40 -22.51 -9.70 4.90
C LEU A 40 -21.51 -10.61 5.59
N LYS A 41 -21.93 -11.30 6.66
CA LYS A 41 -21.10 -12.32 7.30
C LYS A 41 -20.73 -13.45 6.33
N ALA A 42 -21.72 -14.01 5.62
CA ALA A 42 -21.49 -15.07 4.65
C ALA A 42 -20.58 -14.61 3.49
N ASP A 43 -20.73 -13.37 3.02
CA ASP A 43 -19.86 -12.78 2.02
C ASP A 43 -18.41 -12.68 2.52
N TYR A 44 -18.20 -12.18 3.75
CA TYR A 44 -16.87 -12.07 4.33
C TYR A 44 -16.21 -13.44 4.56
N GLU A 45 -16.94 -14.39 5.13
CA GLU A 45 -16.44 -15.75 5.37
C GLU A 45 -16.03 -16.43 4.07
N ALA A 46 -16.82 -16.28 3.00
CA ALA A 46 -16.49 -16.84 1.69
C ALA A 46 -15.23 -16.21 1.08
N VAL A 47 -15.09 -14.88 1.14
CA VAL A 47 -13.90 -14.19 0.62
C VAL A 47 -12.65 -14.57 1.42
N VAL A 48 -12.76 -14.66 2.75
CA VAL A 48 -11.65 -15.06 3.63
C VAL A 48 -11.26 -16.52 3.39
N LEU A 49 -12.23 -17.41 3.17
CA LEU A 49 -11.97 -18.81 2.85
C LEU A 49 -11.19 -18.94 1.54
N ALA A 50 -11.54 -18.16 0.53
CA ALA A 50 -10.91 -18.22 -0.80
C ALA A 50 -9.54 -17.54 -0.87
N HIS A 51 -9.37 -16.36 -0.25
CA HIS A 51 -8.18 -15.52 -0.44
C HIS A 51 -7.36 -15.27 0.83
N GLY A 52 -7.86 -15.69 1.99
CA GLY A 52 -7.24 -15.46 3.29
C GLY A 52 -7.48 -14.05 3.82
N ARG A 53 -7.55 -13.95 5.16
CA ARG A 53 -7.89 -12.71 5.88
C ARG A 53 -7.01 -11.51 5.49
N PHE A 54 -5.71 -11.73 5.33
CA PHE A 54 -4.77 -10.64 4.99
C PHE A 54 -5.10 -9.99 3.65
N GLN A 55 -5.46 -10.77 2.63
CA GLN A 55 -5.81 -10.21 1.31
C GLN A 55 -7.17 -9.53 1.36
N THR A 56 -8.14 -10.09 2.09
CA THR A 56 -9.45 -9.47 2.33
C THR A 56 -9.32 -8.10 3.00
N ASP A 57 -8.57 -8.03 4.10
CA ASP A 57 -8.36 -6.79 4.85
C ASP A 57 -7.61 -5.76 3.98
N LYS A 58 -6.61 -6.20 3.18
CA LYS A 58 -5.91 -5.34 2.22
C LYS A 58 -6.85 -4.79 1.14
N ALA A 59 -7.74 -5.62 0.59
CA ALA A 59 -8.69 -5.20 -0.44
C ALA A 59 -9.72 -4.21 0.11
N LEU A 60 -10.26 -4.45 1.31
CA LEU A 60 -11.15 -3.52 2.01
C LEU A 60 -10.44 -2.20 2.36
N GLY A 61 -9.19 -2.27 2.80
CA GLY A 61 -8.35 -1.10 3.04
C GLY A 61 -8.16 -0.26 1.78
N ALA A 62 -7.95 -0.90 0.62
CA ALA A 62 -7.84 -0.23 -0.67
C ALA A 62 -9.16 0.44 -1.12
N ALA A 63 -10.31 -0.17 -0.82
CA ALA A 63 -11.62 0.44 -1.05
C ALA A 63 -11.83 1.68 -0.16
N LEU A 64 -11.38 1.62 1.11
CA LEU A 64 -11.40 2.76 2.03
C LEU A 64 -10.50 3.91 1.58
N ASP A 65 -9.32 3.58 1.04
CA ASP A 65 -8.45 4.57 0.40
C ASP A 65 -9.21 5.21 -0.76
N LYS A 66 -9.68 4.42 -1.75
CA LYS A 66 -10.40 4.88 -2.95
C LYS A 66 -11.89 5.15 -2.75
N ARG A 67 -12.28 5.59 -1.54
CA ARG A 67 -13.70 5.80 -1.17
C ARG A 67 -14.40 6.84 -2.03
N VAL A 68 -13.66 7.81 -2.58
CA VAL A 68 -14.25 8.87 -3.40
C VAL A 68 -14.67 8.33 -4.75
N GLU A 69 -13.73 7.69 -5.42
CA GLU A 69 -13.89 7.04 -6.72
C GLU A 69 -14.89 5.88 -6.63
N PHE A 70 -14.81 5.08 -5.57
CA PHE A 70 -15.77 4.02 -5.31
C PHE A 70 -17.19 4.57 -5.26
N ALA A 71 -17.45 5.60 -4.43
CA ALA A 71 -18.79 6.16 -4.31
C ALA A 71 -19.29 6.80 -5.62
N MET A 72 -18.39 7.45 -6.39
CA MET A 72 -18.76 8.00 -7.70
C MET A 72 -19.11 6.90 -8.71
N ALA A 73 -18.31 5.83 -8.78
CA ALA A 73 -18.59 4.68 -9.64
C ALA A 73 -19.86 3.94 -9.19
N ASP A 74 -20.09 3.86 -7.88
CA ASP A 74 -21.26 3.21 -7.28
C ASP A 74 -22.55 3.96 -7.62
N ALA A 75 -22.53 5.30 -7.55
CA ALA A 75 -23.65 6.14 -7.95
C ALA A 75 -24.05 5.97 -9.43
N LEU A 76 -23.11 5.53 -10.28
CA LEU A 76 -23.34 5.24 -11.70
C LEU A 76 -23.58 3.75 -11.99
N SER A 77 -23.73 2.91 -10.95
CA SER A 77 -23.86 1.45 -11.06
C SER A 77 -22.68 0.76 -11.77
N VAL A 78 -21.54 1.44 -11.90
CA VAL A 78 -20.33 0.91 -12.55
C VAL A 78 -19.66 -0.13 -11.67
N VAL A 79 -19.76 0.01 -10.34
CA VAL A 79 -19.17 -0.96 -9.40
C VAL A 79 -19.76 -2.35 -9.65
N ASP A 80 -21.08 -2.51 -9.69
CA ASP A 80 -21.71 -3.81 -9.91
C ASP A 80 -21.50 -4.35 -11.33
N ALA A 81 -21.33 -3.47 -12.32
CA ALA A 81 -21.06 -3.85 -13.71
C ALA A 81 -19.57 -4.08 -14.03
N SER A 82 -18.67 -3.89 -13.07
CA SER A 82 -17.21 -3.91 -13.30
C SER A 82 -16.68 -5.26 -13.76
N VAL A 83 -17.32 -6.35 -13.35
CA VAL A 83 -17.06 -7.70 -13.84
C VAL A 83 -18.35 -8.21 -14.46
N MET A 84 -18.29 -8.71 -15.69
CA MET A 84 -19.46 -9.26 -16.36
C MET A 84 -19.78 -10.67 -15.85
N PRO A 85 -21.04 -11.06 -15.70
CA PRO A 85 -21.44 -12.44 -15.49
C PRO A 85 -20.87 -13.36 -16.59
N PHE A 86 -20.57 -14.61 -16.25
CA PHE A 86 -20.03 -15.55 -17.24
C PHE A 86 -20.98 -15.79 -18.41
N GLY A 87 -22.30 -15.73 -18.21
CA GLY A 87 -23.30 -15.94 -19.26
C GLY A 87 -23.22 -14.90 -20.39
N ASP A 88 -22.79 -13.67 -20.09
CA ASP A 88 -22.63 -12.63 -21.11
C ASP A 88 -21.36 -12.86 -21.95
N HIS A 89 -20.31 -13.42 -21.34
CA HIS A 89 -19.05 -13.74 -22.02
C HIS A 89 -19.10 -15.10 -22.74
N PHE A 90 -19.89 -16.04 -22.22
CA PHE A 90 -20.10 -17.39 -22.73
C PHE A 90 -21.60 -17.67 -22.89
N PRO A 91 -22.26 -17.13 -23.95
CA PRO A 91 -23.70 -17.25 -24.15
C PRO A 91 -24.19 -18.69 -24.21
N GLU A 92 -23.35 -19.62 -24.67
CA GLU A 92 -23.65 -21.06 -24.73
C GLU A 92 -23.80 -21.71 -23.34
N LEU A 93 -23.22 -21.11 -22.30
CA LEU A 93 -23.31 -21.58 -20.92
C LEU A 93 -24.33 -20.79 -20.08
N ALA A 94 -24.96 -19.75 -20.64
CA ALA A 94 -25.90 -18.87 -19.93
C ALA A 94 -27.18 -19.59 -19.44
N ILE A 95 -27.44 -20.80 -19.94
CA ILE A 95 -28.56 -21.65 -19.48
C ILE A 95 -28.34 -22.24 -18.08
N PHE A 96 -27.09 -22.26 -17.59
CA PHE A 96 -26.73 -22.81 -16.29
C PHE A 96 -26.61 -21.71 -15.25
N ASN A 97 -26.86 -22.02 -13.97
CA ASN A 97 -26.61 -21.08 -12.88
C ASN A 97 -25.13 -21.03 -12.51
N HIS A 98 -24.41 -22.13 -12.75
CA HIS A 98 -22.98 -22.25 -12.53
C HIS A 98 -22.31 -22.99 -13.70
N PRO A 99 -21.16 -22.52 -14.23
CA PRO A 99 -20.55 -23.08 -15.44
C PRO A 99 -20.25 -24.58 -15.35
N MET A 100 -19.88 -25.06 -14.16
CA MET A 100 -19.59 -26.48 -13.90
C MET A 100 -20.79 -27.41 -14.11
N GLU A 101 -22.03 -26.91 -14.03
CA GLU A 101 -23.25 -27.71 -14.29
C GLU A 101 -23.26 -28.27 -15.73
N ALA A 102 -22.59 -27.60 -16.67
CA ALA A 102 -22.43 -28.07 -18.05
C ALA A 102 -21.71 -29.42 -18.16
N LEU A 103 -20.95 -29.82 -17.13
CA LEU A 103 -20.22 -31.09 -17.08
C LEU A 103 -20.89 -32.15 -16.20
N GLN A 104 -21.97 -31.81 -15.49
CA GLN A 104 -22.68 -32.71 -14.56
C GLN A 104 -23.76 -33.57 -15.24
N GLY A 105 -23.99 -33.36 -16.55
CA GLY A 105 -25.02 -34.05 -17.34
C GLY A 105 -24.47 -35.01 -18.40
N PRO A 106 -25.35 -35.86 -18.98
CA PRO A 106 -24.95 -36.77 -20.06
C PRO A 106 -24.58 -36.00 -21.32
N SER A 107 -23.27 -35.83 -21.55
CA SER A 107 -22.75 -35.22 -22.78
C SER A 107 -22.30 -36.32 -23.75
N PRO A 108 -22.91 -36.43 -24.95
CA PRO A 108 -22.49 -37.41 -25.95
C PRO A 108 -21.05 -37.20 -26.42
N LEU A 109 -20.56 -35.94 -26.39
CA LEU A 109 -19.17 -35.60 -26.69
C LEU A 109 -18.20 -36.15 -25.62
N LEU A 110 -18.51 -35.93 -24.33
CA LEU A 110 -17.64 -36.40 -23.25
C LEU A 110 -17.66 -37.94 -23.14
N LEU A 111 -18.82 -38.57 -23.38
CA LEU A 111 -18.95 -40.03 -23.40
C LEU A 111 -18.14 -40.66 -24.55
N SER A 112 -18.21 -40.09 -25.75
CA SER A 112 -17.44 -40.57 -26.91
C SER A 112 -15.93 -40.33 -26.72
N ALA A 113 -15.53 -39.23 -26.09
CA ALA A 113 -14.14 -38.99 -25.70
C ALA A 113 -13.64 -40.02 -24.66
N ALA A 114 -14.47 -40.36 -23.66
CA ALA A 114 -14.15 -41.39 -22.66
C ALA A 114 -13.93 -42.76 -23.30
N GLN A 115 -14.81 -43.15 -24.24
CA GLN A 115 -14.68 -44.39 -25.00
C GLN A 115 -13.44 -44.42 -25.90
N ALA A 116 -13.11 -43.30 -26.57
CA ALA A 116 -11.92 -43.17 -27.40
C ALA A 116 -10.63 -43.32 -26.58
N LEU A 117 -10.58 -42.68 -25.41
CA LEU A 117 -9.46 -42.80 -24.48
C LEU A 117 -9.36 -44.21 -23.88
N GLY A 118 -10.48 -44.80 -23.47
CA GLY A 118 -10.53 -46.15 -22.88
C GLY A 118 -10.04 -47.26 -23.82
N ARG A 119 -10.22 -47.08 -25.13
CA ARG A 119 -9.74 -48.02 -26.18
C ARG A 119 -8.28 -47.79 -26.60
N ALA A 120 -7.60 -46.78 -26.05
CA ALA A 120 -6.20 -46.50 -26.38
C ALA A 120 -5.28 -47.64 -25.92
N SER A 121 -4.25 -47.94 -26.71
CA SER A 121 -3.29 -49.02 -26.42
C SER A 121 -2.34 -48.71 -25.25
N ALA A 122 -2.14 -47.43 -24.94
CA ALA A 122 -1.32 -47.00 -23.80
C ALA A 122 -2.13 -47.02 -22.49
N LYS A 123 -1.66 -47.76 -21.49
CA LYS A 123 -2.32 -47.91 -20.18
C LYS A 123 -2.59 -46.58 -19.46
N THR A 124 -1.76 -45.57 -19.69
CA THR A 124 -1.92 -44.23 -19.10
C THR A 124 -3.10 -43.45 -19.70
N PHE A 125 -3.39 -43.65 -20.99
CA PHE A 125 -4.52 -42.99 -21.66
C PHE A 125 -5.83 -43.73 -21.39
N SER A 126 -5.82 -45.06 -21.39
CA SER A 126 -7.00 -45.86 -21.05
C SER A 126 -7.44 -45.66 -19.61
N ALA A 127 -6.50 -45.51 -18.67
CA ALA A 127 -6.82 -45.11 -17.29
C ALA A 127 -7.59 -43.78 -17.22
N LYS A 128 -7.17 -42.76 -17.99
CA LYS A 128 -7.88 -41.47 -18.05
C LYS A 128 -9.25 -41.56 -18.72
N GLY A 129 -9.42 -42.47 -19.68
CA GLY A 129 -10.74 -42.78 -20.24
C GLY A 129 -11.70 -43.36 -19.20
N VAL A 130 -11.23 -44.29 -18.37
CA VAL A 130 -12.01 -44.88 -17.26
C VAL A 130 -12.32 -43.83 -16.19
N GLU A 131 -11.34 -43.00 -15.81
CA GLU A 131 -11.57 -41.90 -14.87
C GLU A 131 -12.62 -40.91 -15.39
N LEU A 132 -12.58 -40.56 -16.68
CA LEU A 132 -13.56 -39.68 -17.31
C LEU A 132 -14.97 -40.30 -17.30
N GLU A 133 -15.08 -41.59 -17.61
CA GLU A 133 -16.36 -42.32 -17.60
C GLU A 133 -16.97 -42.41 -16.19
N LEU A 134 -16.13 -42.67 -15.18
CA LEU A 134 -16.54 -42.67 -13.78
C LEU A 134 -17.01 -41.28 -13.32
N ALA A 135 -16.26 -40.23 -13.67
CA ALA A 135 -16.60 -38.85 -13.34
C ALA A 135 -17.95 -38.44 -13.95
N LEU A 136 -18.18 -38.77 -15.23
CA LEU A 136 -19.46 -38.52 -15.90
C LEU A 136 -20.62 -39.27 -15.24
N SER A 137 -20.40 -40.54 -14.85
CA SER A 137 -21.42 -41.37 -14.20
C SER A 137 -21.79 -40.85 -12.80
N ALA A 138 -20.82 -40.27 -12.11
CA ALA A 138 -21.01 -39.68 -10.78
C ALA A 138 -21.53 -38.23 -10.82
N GLY A 139 -21.60 -37.59 -11.99
CA GLY A 139 -21.85 -36.15 -12.10
C GLY A 139 -20.73 -35.29 -11.49
N ASP A 140 -19.51 -35.83 -11.41
CA ASP A 140 -18.34 -35.14 -10.84
C ASP A 140 -17.63 -34.29 -11.90
N ALA A 141 -18.04 -33.03 -11.95
CA ALA A 141 -17.50 -32.05 -12.89
C ALA A 141 -16.00 -31.75 -12.67
N SER A 142 -15.51 -31.84 -11.43
CA SER A 142 -14.08 -31.67 -11.12
C SER A 142 -13.27 -32.88 -11.60
N GLY A 143 -13.84 -34.09 -11.49
CA GLY A 143 -13.27 -35.30 -12.06
C GLY A 143 -13.14 -35.24 -13.59
N VAL A 144 -14.13 -34.68 -14.30
CA VAL A 144 -14.09 -34.47 -15.75
C VAL A 144 -12.94 -33.55 -16.15
N LEU A 145 -12.77 -32.42 -15.45
CA LEU A 145 -11.64 -31.50 -15.63
C LEU A 145 -10.30 -32.22 -15.42
N ALA A 146 -10.14 -32.96 -14.32
CA ALA A 146 -8.90 -33.62 -13.96
C ALA A 146 -8.48 -34.73 -14.95
N ALA A 147 -9.45 -35.39 -15.59
CA ALA A 147 -9.21 -36.43 -16.58
C ALA A 147 -8.68 -35.86 -17.92
N LEU A 148 -9.14 -34.67 -18.32
CA LEU A 148 -8.83 -34.07 -19.63
C LEU A 148 -7.74 -32.97 -19.57
N LEU A 149 -7.59 -32.32 -18.42
CA LEU A 149 -6.60 -31.26 -18.17
C LEU A 149 -5.54 -31.70 -17.15
N THR A 150 -4.37 -31.07 -17.24
CA THR A 150 -3.28 -31.21 -16.26
C THR A 150 -3.63 -30.47 -14.96
N GLY A 151 -2.84 -30.69 -13.89
CA GLY A 151 -3.00 -29.95 -12.64
C GLY A 151 -2.76 -28.44 -12.78
N THR A 152 -2.14 -27.99 -13.89
CA THR A 152 -1.95 -26.56 -14.21
C THR A 152 -3.05 -26.00 -15.11
N GLY A 153 -4.11 -26.77 -15.40
CA GLY A 153 -5.22 -26.31 -16.24
C GLY A 153 -4.95 -26.29 -17.75
N THR A 154 -3.90 -26.97 -18.22
CA THR A 154 -3.61 -27.09 -19.66
C THR A 154 -4.09 -28.44 -20.21
N PRO A 155 -4.42 -28.55 -21.51
CA PRO A 155 -4.80 -29.84 -22.10
C PRO A 155 -3.73 -30.91 -21.89
N ARG A 156 -4.14 -32.09 -21.43
CA ARG A 156 -3.24 -33.25 -21.40
C ARG A 156 -2.86 -33.64 -22.82
N LYS A 157 -1.58 -33.95 -23.05
CA LYS A 157 -1.11 -34.47 -24.33
C LYS A 157 -1.49 -35.94 -24.46
N PHE A 158 -2.43 -36.22 -25.36
CA PHE A 158 -2.81 -37.57 -25.76
C PHE A 158 -2.14 -37.94 -27.09
N GLY A 159 -1.97 -39.24 -27.37
CA GLY A 159 -1.26 -39.70 -28.57
C GLY A 159 -2.07 -39.50 -29.86
N GLU A 160 -1.42 -39.01 -30.92
CA GLU A 160 -2.02 -38.78 -32.25
C GLU A 160 -2.61 -40.06 -32.92
N LYS A 161 -2.17 -41.25 -32.48
CA LYS A 161 -2.61 -42.53 -33.02
C LYS A 161 -3.92 -43.05 -32.42
N ILE A 162 -4.53 -42.31 -31.49
CA ILE A 162 -5.81 -42.69 -30.88
C ILE A 162 -6.93 -42.52 -31.92
N VAL A 163 -7.69 -43.59 -32.16
CA VAL A 163 -8.88 -43.53 -33.01
C VAL A 163 -9.94 -42.68 -32.30
N GLY A 164 -10.33 -41.55 -32.92
CA GLY A 164 -11.24 -40.58 -32.29
C GLY A 164 -10.54 -39.49 -31.47
N ILE A 165 -9.23 -39.27 -31.65
CA ILE A 165 -8.47 -38.21 -30.97
C ILE A 165 -9.09 -36.81 -31.16
N GLU A 166 -9.71 -36.56 -32.32
CA GLU A 166 -10.37 -35.29 -32.59
C GLU A 166 -11.58 -35.03 -31.67
N THR A 167 -12.33 -36.07 -31.34
CA THR A 167 -13.41 -36.00 -30.35
C THR A 167 -12.88 -35.71 -28.95
N VAL A 168 -11.72 -36.28 -28.60
CA VAL A 168 -11.03 -35.97 -27.33
C VAL A 168 -10.57 -34.51 -27.30
N ARG A 169 -10.04 -33.97 -28.41
CA ARG A 169 -9.66 -32.56 -28.51
C ARG A 169 -10.86 -31.63 -28.37
N GLN A 170 -11.98 -31.93 -29.05
CA GLN A 170 -13.23 -31.18 -28.88
C GLN A 170 -13.75 -31.23 -27.44
N ALA A 171 -13.62 -32.38 -26.76
CA ALA A 171 -13.93 -32.49 -25.33
C ALA A 171 -12.98 -31.64 -24.47
N GLN A 172 -11.68 -31.59 -24.79
CA GLN A 172 -10.72 -30.70 -24.13
C GLN A 172 -11.06 -29.23 -24.33
N ASP A 173 -11.47 -28.82 -25.53
CA ASP A 173 -11.88 -27.46 -25.84
C ASP A 173 -13.14 -27.05 -25.05
N LEU A 174 -14.14 -27.93 -24.97
CA LEU A 174 -15.33 -27.71 -24.14
C LEU A 174 -14.94 -27.48 -22.67
N VAL A 175 -14.09 -28.36 -22.13
CA VAL A 175 -13.69 -28.32 -20.72
C VAL A 175 -12.81 -27.10 -20.41
N LEU A 176 -11.95 -26.67 -21.33
CA LEU A 176 -11.23 -25.40 -21.24
C LEU A 176 -12.19 -24.20 -21.21
N ARG A 177 -13.24 -24.24 -22.03
CA ARG A 177 -14.24 -23.17 -22.10
C ARG A 177 -15.05 -23.07 -20.81
N VAL A 178 -15.46 -24.22 -20.26
CA VAL A 178 -16.09 -24.29 -18.93
C VAL A 178 -15.14 -23.81 -17.85
N GLN A 179 -13.85 -24.17 -17.89
CA GLN A 179 -12.86 -23.67 -16.92
C GLN A 179 -12.72 -22.14 -16.98
N ALA A 180 -12.64 -21.56 -18.17
CA ALA A 180 -12.58 -20.11 -18.35
C ALA A 180 -13.86 -19.42 -17.85
N ALA A 181 -15.03 -19.99 -18.12
CA ALA A 181 -16.30 -19.50 -17.60
C ALA A 181 -16.39 -19.61 -16.06
N SER A 182 -15.88 -20.68 -15.45
CA SER A 182 -15.79 -20.82 -13.99
C SER A 182 -14.88 -19.76 -13.38
N GLN A 183 -13.71 -19.50 -13.96
CA GLN A 183 -12.83 -18.42 -13.50
C GLN A 183 -13.51 -17.04 -13.60
N GLN A 184 -14.25 -16.79 -14.69
CA GLN A 184 -15.03 -15.57 -14.84
C GLN A 184 -16.14 -15.45 -13.78
N HIS A 185 -16.86 -16.55 -13.52
CA HIS A 185 -17.91 -16.59 -12.50
C HIS A 185 -17.36 -16.36 -11.09
N GLU A 186 -16.25 -17.01 -10.72
CA GLU A 186 -15.56 -16.80 -9.45
C GLU A 186 -15.09 -15.35 -9.28
N ALA A 187 -14.53 -14.74 -10.34
CA ALA A 187 -14.12 -13.35 -10.33
C ALA A 187 -15.31 -12.39 -10.14
N TRP A 188 -16.44 -12.69 -10.80
CA TRP A 188 -17.69 -11.95 -10.64
C TRP A 188 -18.21 -12.06 -9.20
N ASP A 189 -18.32 -13.28 -8.67
CA ASP A 189 -18.79 -13.55 -7.31
C ASP A 189 -17.94 -12.83 -6.26
N TYR A 190 -16.61 -12.92 -6.41
CA TYR A 190 -15.66 -12.19 -5.56
C TYR A 190 -15.90 -10.68 -5.61
N GLN A 191 -16.04 -10.11 -6.81
CA GLN A 191 -16.27 -8.68 -6.98
C GLN A 191 -17.59 -8.23 -6.34
N GLN A 192 -18.68 -8.98 -6.53
CA GLN A 192 -19.99 -8.67 -5.96
C GLN A 192 -19.96 -8.69 -4.42
N ARG A 193 -19.34 -9.73 -3.83
CA ARG A 193 -19.15 -9.84 -2.37
C ARG A 193 -18.32 -8.68 -1.84
N MET A 194 -17.18 -8.39 -2.49
CA MET A 194 -16.30 -7.29 -2.11
C MET A 194 -16.97 -5.92 -2.24
N ALA A 195 -17.81 -5.70 -3.26
CA ALA A 195 -18.57 -4.46 -3.42
C ALA A 195 -19.55 -4.25 -2.25
N ARG A 196 -20.31 -5.29 -1.86
CA ARG A 196 -21.21 -5.22 -0.70
C ARG A 196 -20.46 -4.96 0.61
N LEU A 197 -19.36 -5.66 0.84
CA LEU A 197 -18.52 -5.45 2.03
C LEU A 197 -17.90 -4.05 2.06
N ALA A 198 -17.42 -3.55 0.92
CA ALA A 198 -16.88 -2.20 0.80
C ALA A 198 -17.96 -1.14 1.09
N ARG A 199 -19.17 -1.26 0.54
CA ARG A 199 -20.29 -0.35 0.85
C ARG A 199 -20.57 -0.27 2.34
N ALA A 200 -20.64 -1.43 3.01
CA ALA A 200 -20.86 -1.49 4.46
C ALA A 200 -19.73 -0.82 5.26
N LEU A 201 -18.46 -1.07 4.88
CA LEU A 201 -17.30 -0.42 5.51
C LEU A 201 -17.30 1.09 5.32
N LEU A 202 -17.56 1.57 4.09
CA LEU A 202 -17.59 3.00 3.78
C LEU A 202 -18.73 3.72 4.49
N ALA A 203 -19.90 3.08 4.63
CA ALA A 203 -21.02 3.60 5.40
C ALA A 203 -20.63 3.77 6.88
N GLU A 204 -19.99 2.78 7.49
CA GLU A 204 -19.50 2.89 8.87
C GLU A 204 -18.40 3.92 9.05
N PHE A 205 -17.53 4.10 8.04
CA PHE A 205 -16.52 5.14 8.07
C PHE A 205 -17.15 6.55 8.03
N SER A 206 -18.14 6.76 7.14
CA SER A 206 -18.90 8.01 7.09
C SER A 206 -19.63 8.27 8.41
N ALA A 207 -20.29 7.27 8.98
CA ALA A 207 -20.99 7.38 10.26
C ALA A 207 -20.04 7.71 11.43
N LEU A 208 -18.84 7.09 11.46
CA LEU A 208 -17.81 7.39 12.44
C LEU A 208 -17.36 8.86 12.34
N LYS A 209 -17.04 9.32 11.12
CA LYS A 209 -16.62 10.70 10.88
C LYS A 209 -17.71 11.69 11.29
N HIS A 210 -18.96 11.42 10.92
CA HIS A 210 -20.09 12.28 11.29
C HIS A 210 -20.27 12.34 12.82
N ALA A 211 -20.21 11.20 13.52
CA ALA A 211 -20.32 11.16 14.98
C ALA A 211 -19.21 11.92 15.73
N ARG A 212 -18.03 12.03 15.11
CA ARG A 212 -16.86 12.74 15.65
C ARG A 212 -16.71 14.16 15.12
N GLN A 213 -17.61 14.61 14.24
CA GLN A 213 -17.49 15.88 13.54
C GLN A 213 -16.17 16.00 12.77
N TRP A 214 -15.74 14.91 12.13
CA TRP A 214 -14.51 14.86 11.35
C TRP A 214 -14.77 15.03 9.86
N VAL A 215 -13.85 15.74 9.21
CA VAL A 215 -13.77 15.89 7.76
C VAL A 215 -12.32 15.58 7.40
N ASP A 216 -12.09 14.75 6.39
CA ASP A 216 -10.74 14.45 5.90
C ASP A 216 -10.47 15.15 4.56
N MET A 217 -9.22 15.09 4.07
CA MET A 217 -8.84 15.77 2.82
C MET A 217 -9.65 15.28 1.61
N ASN A 218 -10.02 14.00 1.56
CA ASN A 218 -10.81 13.46 0.45
C ASN A 218 -12.25 14.03 0.46
N ASP A 219 -12.82 14.27 1.65
CA ASP A 219 -14.12 14.96 1.76
C ASP A 219 -14.03 16.41 1.28
N VAL A 220 -12.93 17.11 1.60
CA VAL A 220 -12.68 18.48 1.12
C VAL A 220 -12.57 18.51 -0.40
N GLU A 221 -11.82 17.59 -1.00
CA GLU A 221 -11.70 17.47 -2.46
C GLU A 221 -13.05 17.19 -3.12
N ARG A 222 -13.84 16.26 -2.57
CA ARG A 222 -15.20 15.97 -3.06
C ARG A 222 -16.13 17.18 -2.91
N ALA A 223 -16.05 17.91 -1.80
CA ALA A 223 -16.85 19.12 -1.60
C ALA A 223 -16.48 20.21 -2.60
N ALA A 224 -15.19 20.43 -2.84
CA ALA A 224 -14.71 21.37 -3.86
C ALA A 224 -15.19 20.97 -5.26
N GLN A 225 -15.09 19.69 -5.62
CA GLN A 225 -15.60 19.18 -6.90
C GLN A 225 -17.12 19.41 -7.05
N SER A 226 -17.91 19.10 -6.02
CA SER A 226 -19.36 19.33 -6.05
C SER A 226 -19.69 20.82 -6.19
N MET A 227 -18.99 21.69 -5.47
CA MET A 227 -19.20 23.14 -5.54
C MET A 227 -18.82 23.75 -6.90
N LEU A 228 -17.75 23.25 -7.52
CA LEU A 228 -17.24 23.77 -8.79
C LEU A 228 -17.90 23.13 -10.02
N GLY A 229 -18.46 21.93 -9.88
CA GLY A 229 -19.16 21.21 -10.94
C GLY A 229 -20.66 21.47 -11.03
N ASP A 230 -21.29 21.95 -9.96
CA ASP A 230 -22.73 22.25 -9.95
C ASP A 230 -23.01 23.58 -10.72
N PRO A 231 -23.88 23.61 -11.74
CA PRO A 231 -24.13 24.80 -12.55
C PRO A 231 -24.67 26.02 -11.77
N VAL A 232 -25.34 25.81 -10.64
CA VAL A 232 -25.91 26.88 -9.81
C VAL A 232 -24.88 27.37 -8.80
N LEU A 233 -24.16 26.46 -8.14
CA LEU A 233 -23.17 26.83 -7.13
C LEU A 233 -21.88 27.38 -7.75
N SER A 234 -21.49 26.85 -8.90
CA SER A 234 -20.26 27.24 -9.60
C SER A 234 -20.21 28.74 -9.90
N GLY A 235 -21.33 29.36 -10.31
CA GLY A 235 -21.38 30.80 -10.57
C GLY A 235 -21.07 31.66 -9.36
N TRP A 236 -21.58 31.29 -8.18
CA TRP A 236 -21.27 32.01 -6.92
C TRP A 236 -19.83 31.80 -6.48
N VAL A 237 -19.29 30.59 -6.67
CA VAL A 237 -17.89 30.29 -6.34
C VAL A 237 -16.95 31.04 -7.29
N GLN A 238 -17.26 31.05 -8.60
CA GLN A 238 -16.57 31.83 -9.63
C GLN A 238 -16.47 33.30 -9.22
N GLU A 239 -17.59 33.95 -8.90
CA GLU A 239 -17.61 35.37 -8.52
C GLU A 239 -16.69 35.66 -7.31
N ARG A 240 -16.66 34.76 -6.31
CA ARG A 240 -15.77 34.91 -5.14
C ARG A 240 -14.30 34.65 -5.46
N LEU A 241 -14.01 33.69 -6.33
CA LEU A 241 -12.66 33.39 -6.75
C LEU A 241 -12.12 34.49 -7.66
N ASP A 242 -12.92 35.01 -8.58
CA ASP A 242 -12.56 36.10 -9.50
C ASP A 242 -12.22 37.39 -8.77
N ALA A 243 -12.93 37.68 -7.67
CA ALA A 243 -12.61 38.80 -6.81
C ALA A 243 -11.23 38.69 -6.14
N ARG A 244 -10.64 37.50 -6.05
CA ARG A 244 -9.41 37.23 -5.29
C ARG A 244 -8.24 36.74 -6.13
N ILE A 245 -8.50 35.94 -7.16
CA ILE A 245 -7.51 35.22 -7.95
C ILE A 245 -7.53 35.79 -9.36
N LYS A 246 -6.48 36.56 -9.69
CA LYS A 246 -6.25 37.06 -11.05
C LYS A 246 -5.33 36.17 -11.87
N HIS A 247 -4.43 35.46 -11.19
CA HIS A 247 -3.42 34.60 -11.78
C HIS A 247 -3.41 33.27 -11.02
N LEU A 248 -3.67 32.18 -11.74
CA LEU A 248 -3.58 30.82 -11.24
C LEU A 248 -2.29 30.20 -11.74
N MET A 249 -1.39 29.85 -10.82
CA MET A 249 -0.12 29.18 -11.12
C MET A 249 -0.08 27.85 -10.40
N ILE A 250 0.12 26.76 -11.15
CA ILE A 250 0.22 25.42 -10.58
C ILE A 250 1.54 24.81 -11.03
N ASP A 251 2.39 24.48 -10.06
CA ASP A 251 3.65 23.77 -10.26
C ASP A 251 3.46 22.27 -10.00
N GLU A 252 4.38 21.44 -10.49
CA GLU A 252 4.34 19.97 -10.37
C GLU A 252 3.01 19.36 -10.82
N PHE A 253 2.41 19.90 -11.89
CA PHE A 253 1.07 19.53 -12.35
C PHE A 253 0.95 18.03 -12.71
N GLN A 254 2.06 17.35 -13.03
CA GLN A 254 2.06 15.91 -13.26
C GLN A 254 1.62 15.08 -12.04
N ASP A 255 1.68 15.65 -10.83
CA ASP A 255 1.28 15.00 -9.59
C ASP A 255 -0.19 15.29 -9.20
N THR A 256 -0.93 15.95 -10.08
CA THR A 256 -2.36 16.27 -9.89
C THR A 256 -3.22 15.01 -10.06
N ASN A 257 -4.21 14.83 -9.18
CA ASN A 257 -5.16 13.73 -9.31
C ASN A 257 -6.34 14.11 -10.25
N PRO A 258 -7.06 13.12 -10.83
CA PRO A 258 -8.18 13.40 -11.74
C PRO A 258 -9.31 14.24 -11.11
N LEU A 259 -9.55 14.09 -9.81
CA LEU A 259 -10.61 14.78 -9.08
C LEU A 259 -10.34 16.29 -8.97
N GLN A 260 -9.11 16.65 -8.59
CA GLN A 260 -8.59 18.02 -8.53
C GLN A 260 -8.65 18.68 -9.90
N TRP A 261 -8.23 17.96 -10.95
CA TRP A 261 -8.32 18.47 -12.31
C TRP A 261 -9.77 18.65 -12.78
N GLN A 262 -10.67 17.71 -12.49
CA GLN A 262 -12.08 17.86 -12.85
C GLN A 262 -12.71 19.09 -12.18
N ALA A 263 -12.41 19.32 -10.90
CA ALA A 263 -12.87 20.50 -10.18
C ALA A 263 -12.31 21.79 -10.80
N LEU A 264 -11.00 21.82 -11.09
CA LEU A 264 -10.33 22.97 -11.67
C LEU A 264 -10.81 23.29 -13.09
N SER A 265 -10.87 22.28 -13.96
CA SER A 265 -11.34 22.42 -15.35
C SER A 265 -12.80 22.83 -15.41
N SER A 266 -13.66 22.35 -14.50
CA SER A 266 -15.07 22.80 -14.42
C SER A 266 -15.16 24.29 -14.09
N TRP A 267 -14.36 24.76 -13.13
CA TRP A 267 -14.27 26.18 -12.81
C TRP A 267 -13.80 27.01 -14.02
N LEU A 268 -12.70 26.61 -14.64
CA LEU A 268 -12.09 27.33 -15.76
C LEU A 268 -12.95 27.30 -17.05
N SER A 269 -13.74 26.24 -17.25
CA SER A 269 -14.63 26.11 -18.41
C SER A 269 -15.70 27.19 -18.44
N GLY A 270 -16.08 27.74 -17.28
CA GLY A 270 -17.00 28.87 -17.20
C GLY A 270 -16.53 30.11 -17.97
N TYR A 271 -15.23 30.20 -18.28
CA TYR A 271 -14.64 31.33 -19.02
C TYR A 271 -14.40 31.03 -20.50
N GLY A 272 -14.52 29.78 -20.97
CA GLY A 272 -14.17 29.35 -22.34
C GLY A 272 -15.21 29.68 -23.42
N GLY A 273 -16.22 30.50 -23.13
CA GLY A 273 -17.29 30.89 -24.06
C GLY A 273 -17.09 32.26 -24.73
N ALA A 274 -17.78 32.49 -25.85
CA ALA A 274 -17.68 33.69 -26.71
C ALA A 274 -18.09 35.04 -26.07
N GLY A 275 -18.23 35.11 -24.73
CA GLY A 275 -18.53 36.31 -23.95
C GLY A 275 -17.50 36.63 -22.86
N GLY A 276 -16.35 35.95 -22.82
CA GLY A 276 -15.31 36.13 -21.79
C GLY A 276 -14.47 37.41 -21.95
N SER A 277 -15.10 38.58 -22.10
CA SER A 277 -14.40 39.86 -22.17
C SER A 277 -14.22 40.49 -20.77
N GLY A 278 -13.14 40.09 -20.08
CA GLY A 278 -12.47 40.98 -19.11
C GLY A 278 -12.38 40.53 -17.64
N GLY A 279 -12.81 39.30 -17.30
CA GLY A 279 -12.82 38.82 -15.90
C GLY A 279 -12.13 37.49 -15.61
N ALA A 280 -11.68 36.75 -16.62
CA ALA A 280 -11.11 35.41 -16.43
C ALA A 280 -9.70 35.47 -15.80
N PRO A 281 -9.36 34.56 -14.87
CA PRO A 281 -8.00 34.45 -14.34
C PRO A 281 -7.03 33.96 -15.43
N SER A 282 -5.81 34.49 -15.46
CA SER A 282 -4.77 33.91 -16.31
C SER A 282 -4.27 32.60 -15.70
N VAL A 283 -4.08 31.56 -16.51
CA VAL A 283 -3.67 30.23 -16.04
C VAL A 283 -2.26 29.91 -16.52
N PHE A 284 -1.40 29.46 -15.60
CA PHE A 284 -0.04 28.99 -15.89
C PHE A 284 0.22 27.65 -15.21
N LEU A 285 0.35 26.59 -15.99
CA LEU A 285 0.57 25.23 -15.50
C LEU A 285 2.00 24.80 -15.86
N VAL A 286 2.73 24.30 -14.87
CA VAL A 286 4.10 23.77 -15.02
C VAL A 286 4.13 22.34 -14.52
N GLY A 287 4.80 21.48 -15.27
CA GLY A 287 5.08 20.12 -14.82
C GLY A 287 5.82 19.31 -15.87
N ASP A 288 6.24 18.12 -15.46
CA ASP A 288 6.96 17.17 -16.31
C ASP A 288 6.38 15.76 -16.12
N PRO A 289 5.65 15.22 -17.10
CA PRO A 289 5.12 13.86 -17.05
C PRO A 289 6.19 12.79 -16.73
N LYS A 290 7.45 13.02 -17.13
CA LYS A 290 8.58 12.11 -16.85
C LYS A 290 8.91 12.00 -15.37
N GLN A 291 8.49 12.97 -14.55
CA GLN A 291 8.75 13.06 -13.12
C GLN A 291 7.54 12.65 -12.26
N SER A 292 6.45 12.17 -12.89
CA SER A 292 5.28 11.66 -12.17
C SER A 292 5.61 10.37 -11.42
N ILE A 293 6.02 10.49 -10.16
CA ILE A 293 6.37 9.37 -9.27
C ILE A 293 5.32 9.11 -8.18
N TYR A 294 4.29 9.95 -8.07
CA TYR A 294 3.26 9.89 -7.04
C TYR A 294 2.00 9.12 -7.47
N ARG A 295 2.10 8.14 -8.37
CA ARG A 295 0.97 7.28 -8.76
C ARG A 295 0.27 6.61 -7.57
N PHE A 296 1.02 6.31 -6.50
CA PHE A 296 0.46 5.77 -5.25
C PHE A 296 -0.45 6.76 -4.49
N ARG A 297 -0.30 8.07 -4.74
CA ARG A 297 -1.20 9.15 -4.30
C ARG A 297 -2.22 9.54 -5.38
N ARG A 298 -2.38 8.72 -6.42
CA ARG A 298 -3.36 8.90 -7.51
C ARG A 298 -3.05 10.03 -8.48
N ALA A 299 -1.79 10.48 -8.54
CA ALA A 299 -1.32 11.23 -9.70
C ALA A 299 -1.46 10.38 -10.96
N GLU A 300 -2.03 10.95 -12.02
CA GLU A 300 -2.24 10.26 -13.29
C GLU A 300 -1.71 11.11 -14.45
N PRO A 301 -0.64 10.68 -15.14
CA PRO A 301 -0.05 11.45 -16.25
C PRO A 301 -1.04 11.83 -17.36
N GLN A 302 -2.11 11.04 -17.58
CA GLN A 302 -3.15 11.38 -18.56
C GLN A 302 -3.88 12.70 -18.23
N VAL A 303 -3.94 13.08 -16.94
CA VAL A 303 -4.49 14.37 -16.50
C VAL A 303 -3.67 15.52 -17.07
N PHE A 304 -2.35 15.37 -17.16
CA PHE A 304 -1.47 16.36 -17.78
C PHE A 304 -1.83 16.58 -19.25
N ILE A 305 -2.05 15.50 -20.01
CA ILE A 305 -2.43 15.55 -21.43
C ILE A 305 -3.79 16.24 -21.59
N ALA A 306 -4.78 15.87 -20.76
CA ALA A 306 -6.10 16.50 -20.76
C ALA A 306 -6.01 18.00 -20.45
N ALA A 307 -5.15 18.39 -19.50
CA ALA A 307 -4.93 19.78 -19.15
C ALA A 307 -4.24 20.58 -20.27
N GLN A 308 -3.24 20.01 -20.94
CA GLN A 308 -2.63 20.63 -22.13
C GLN A 308 -3.68 20.90 -23.20
N ALA A 309 -4.50 19.89 -23.54
CA ALA A 309 -5.57 20.04 -24.52
C ALA A 309 -6.57 21.13 -24.11
N PHE A 310 -6.96 21.16 -22.83
CA PHE A 310 -7.88 22.16 -22.30
C PHE A 310 -7.32 23.58 -22.38
N VAL A 311 -6.07 23.81 -21.97
CA VAL A 311 -5.44 25.14 -22.03
C VAL A 311 -5.39 25.65 -23.46
N VAL A 312 -5.01 24.82 -24.43
CA VAL A 312 -4.91 25.23 -25.84
C VAL A 312 -6.29 25.47 -26.46
N THR A 313 -7.23 24.54 -26.26
CA THR A 313 -8.51 24.55 -26.98
C THR A 313 -9.59 25.40 -26.32
N ALA A 314 -9.69 25.36 -24.98
CA ALA A 314 -10.75 26.04 -24.24
C ALA A 314 -10.33 27.43 -23.75
N LEU A 315 -9.06 27.62 -23.41
CA LEU A 315 -8.55 28.91 -22.91
C LEU A 315 -7.77 29.71 -23.97
N GLY A 316 -7.47 29.12 -25.14
CA GLY A 316 -6.67 29.77 -26.18
C GLY A 316 -5.22 30.04 -25.76
N GLY A 317 -4.68 29.23 -24.85
CA GLY A 317 -3.32 29.37 -24.33
C GLY A 317 -2.26 28.66 -25.19
N ASP A 318 -1.00 28.95 -24.90
CA ASP A 318 0.16 28.36 -25.59
C ASP A 318 0.73 27.16 -24.82
N LEU A 319 1.22 26.17 -25.57
CA LEU A 319 2.01 25.07 -25.01
C LEU A 319 3.50 25.38 -25.16
N LEU A 320 4.20 25.53 -24.04
CA LEU A 320 5.64 25.76 -24.01
C LEU A 320 6.38 24.50 -23.55
N SER A 321 7.43 24.14 -24.28
CA SER A 321 8.34 23.04 -23.92
C SER A 321 9.73 23.57 -23.61
N CYS A 322 10.34 23.07 -22.53
CA CYS A 322 11.72 23.40 -22.16
C CYS A 322 12.52 22.11 -21.93
N ASP A 323 13.30 21.71 -22.93
CA ASP A 323 14.24 20.58 -22.81
C ASP A 323 15.66 21.06 -22.46
N HIS A 324 15.79 22.31 -21.99
CA HIS A 324 17.06 22.94 -21.66
C HIS A 324 17.19 23.14 -20.15
N THR A 325 18.10 22.39 -19.52
CA THR A 325 18.38 22.50 -18.08
C THR A 325 19.46 23.52 -17.79
N ARG A 326 19.33 24.21 -16.64
CA ARG A 326 20.38 25.06 -16.08
C ARG A 326 21.06 24.42 -14.85
N ARG A 327 20.62 23.22 -14.46
CA ARG A 327 20.99 22.55 -13.20
C ARG A 327 22.09 21.51 -13.37
N ASN A 328 22.02 20.70 -14.42
CA ASN A 328 22.81 19.47 -14.53
C ASN A 328 24.07 19.67 -15.38
N ALA A 329 25.17 19.02 -14.98
CA ALA A 329 26.41 18.93 -15.75
C ALA A 329 26.22 18.17 -17.07
N THR A 330 27.11 18.38 -18.05
CA THR A 330 26.99 17.79 -19.39
C THR A 330 26.95 16.26 -19.36
N GLY A 331 27.90 15.63 -18.66
CA GLY A 331 27.98 14.17 -18.54
C GLY A 331 26.77 13.54 -17.84
N VAL A 332 26.08 14.28 -16.96
CA VAL A 332 24.82 13.82 -16.35
C VAL A 332 23.70 13.82 -17.39
N VAL A 333 23.58 14.90 -18.17
CA VAL A 333 22.58 15.01 -19.25
C VAL A 333 22.82 13.98 -20.34
N ASP A 334 24.07 13.79 -20.77
CA ASP A 334 24.45 12.80 -21.78
C ASP A 334 24.09 11.38 -21.32
N THR A 335 24.32 11.08 -20.04
CA THR A 335 23.93 9.80 -19.44
C THR A 335 22.41 9.62 -19.48
N VAL A 336 21.65 10.61 -19.02
CA VAL A 336 20.17 10.56 -19.00
C VAL A 336 19.63 10.36 -20.42
N ASN A 337 20.12 11.13 -21.39
CA ASN A 337 19.73 11.00 -22.79
C ASN A 337 20.02 9.59 -23.33
N THR A 338 21.20 9.03 -23.02
CA THR A 338 21.60 7.68 -23.45
C THR A 338 20.68 6.61 -22.86
N VAL A 339 20.43 6.66 -21.55
CA VAL A 339 19.60 5.68 -20.84
C VAL A 339 18.14 5.75 -21.31
N MET A 340 17.61 6.96 -21.47
CA MET A 340 16.22 7.15 -21.89
C MET A 340 16.00 6.77 -23.36
N ALA A 341 16.97 7.04 -24.25
CA ALA A 341 16.90 6.57 -25.64
C ALA A 341 16.83 5.03 -25.71
N ALA A 342 17.67 4.33 -24.94
CA ALA A 342 17.62 2.88 -24.86
C ALA A 342 16.29 2.36 -24.28
N ALA A 343 15.69 3.09 -23.33
CA ALA A 343 14.38 2.74 -22.77
C ALA A 343 13.23 2.94 -23.78
N THR A 344 13.27 4.00 -24.60
CA THR A 344 12.32 4.20 -25.70
C THR A 344 12.35 3.05 -26.69
N ASP A 345 13.55 2.56 -27.06
CA ASP A 345 13.70 1.44 -28.00
C ASP A 345 13.20 0.10 -27.45
N PHE A 346 13.34 -0.14 -26.15
CA PHE A 346 13.03 -1.44 -25.53
C PHE A 346 11.58 -1.55 -25.03
N ASP A 347 11.08 -0.53 -24.34
CA ASP A 347 9.79 -0.57 -23.63
C ASP A 347 8.70 0.28 -24.32
N GLY A 348 9.00 0.92 -25.47
CA GLY A 348 8.07 1.82 -26.15
C GLY A 348 7.74 3.07 -25.33
N TYR A 349 8.71 3.55 -24.54
CA TYR A 349 8.57 4.80 -23.78
C TYR A 349 8.57 5.99 -24.74
N ASP A 350 7.37 6.40 -25.17
CA ASP A 350 7.18 7.49 -26.13
C ASP A 350 7.29 8.89 -25.48
N GLY A 351 7.68 9.87 -26.30
CA GLY A 351 7.65 11.29 -25.92
C GLY A 351 8.87 11.82 -25.17
N PHE A 352 9.94 11.03 -25.01
CA PHE A 352 11.22 11.56 -24.53
C PHE A 352 11.90 12.43 -25.60
N ARG A 353 12.29 13.65 -25.23
CA ARG A 353 13.12 14.52 -26.06
C ARG A 353 14.49 14.66 -25.41
N PRO A 354 15.60 14.55 -26.16
CA PRO A 354 16.94 14.76 -25.62
C PRO A 354 17.09 16.14 -24.98
N HIS A 355 17.66 16.18 -23.79
CA HIS A 355 17.86 17.43 -23.05
C HIS A 355 19.21 18.06 -23.40
N THR A 356 19.29 19.38 -23.30
CA THR A 356 20.53 20.17 -23.40
C THR A 356 20.79 20.90 -22.09
N THR A 357 22.02 21.35 -21.83
CA THR A 357 22.36 22.07 -20.60
C THR A 357 23.09 23.39 -20.86
N ALA A 358 22.83 24.39 -20.02
CA ALA A 358 23.62 25.62 -19.93
C ALA A 358 24.91 25.44 -19.10
N SER A 359 25.03 24.34 -18.35
CA SER A 359 26.19 24.07 -17.50
C SER A 359 27.41 23.73 -18.35
N SER A 360 28.54 24.37 -18.05
CA SER A 360 29.86 24.02 -18.61
C SER A 360 30.60 22.98 -17.78
N GLN A 361 30.02 22.52 -16.67
CA GLN A 361 30.64 21.51 -15.81
C GLN A 361 30.58 20.15 -16.52
N PRO A 362 31.71 19.42 -16.62
CA PRO A 362 31.71 18.12 -17.28
C PRO A 362 30.85 17.11 -16.53
N GLY A 363 30.92 17.09 -15.20
CA GLY A 363 30.31 16.04 -14.38
C GLY A 363 30.90 14.66 -14.68
N CYS A 364 30.63 13.70 -13.81
CA CYS A 364 31.03 12.32 -14.06
C CYS A 364 29.95 11.36 -13.56
N LEU A 365 29.90 10.18 -14.17
CA LEU A 365 29.07 9.08 -13.74
C LEU A 365 29.96 7.94 -13.28
N GLY A 366 29.74 7.46 -12.07
CA GLY A 366 30.36 6.26 -11.53
C GLY A 366 29.34 5.14 -11.37
N ARG A 367 29.74 3.91 -11.71
CA ARG A 367 28.99 2.70 -11.36
C ARG A 367 29.87 1.85 -10.45
N LEU A 368 29.38 1.53 -9.27
CA LEU A 368 30.08 0.62 -8.37
C LEU A 368 30.01 -0.83 -8.90
N PRO A 369 31.06 -1.65 -8.69
CA PRO A 369 31.09 -3.04 -9.15
C PRO A 369 29.93 -3.85 -8.54
N PRO A 370 29.21 -4.67 -9.34
CA PRO A 370 28.11 -5.47 -8.83
C PRO A 370 28.61 -6.51 -7.82
N ILE A 371 27.88 -6.68 -6.72
CA ILE A 371 28.19 -7.69 -5.72
C ILE A 371 27.64 -9.05 -6.19
N PRO A 372 28.51 -10.07 -6.37
CA PRO A 372 28.09 -11.36 -6.89
C PRO A 372 27.05 -11.99 -5.96
N ARG A 373 26.11 -12.74 -6.55
CA ARG A 373 25.23 -13.61 -5.78
C ARG A 373 26.10 -14.75 -5.25
N SER A 374 26.09 -14.97 -3.94
CA SER A 374 26.62 -16.23 -3.40
C SER A 374 25.79 -17.36 -4.01
N SER A 375 26.42 -18.16 -4.87
CA SER A 375 25.83 -19.40 -5.35
C SER A 375 25.77 -20.36 -4.17
N SER A 376 24.65 -20.35 -3.45
CA SER A 376 24.36 -21.30 -2.38
C SER A 376 22.96 -21.85 -2.61
N THR A 377 22.95 -23.08 -3.15
CA THR A 377 21.88 -24.09 -3.26
C THR A 377 20.72 -23.88 -4.22
N ASP A 378 20.98 -24.23 -5.50
CA ASP A 378 20.04 -24.93 -6.40
C ASP A 378 20.31 -26.46 -6.37
N ASP A 379 20.82 -27.01 -5.26
CA ASP A 379 20.94 -28.46 -5.09
C ASP A 379 19.62 -29.03 -4.57
N GLU A 380 18.75 -29.33 -5.53
CA GLU A 380 17.55 -30.15 -5.37
C GLU A 380 17.86 -31.65 -5.15
N HIS A 381 19.10 -32.02 -4.81
CA HIS A 381 19.47 -33.39 -4.44
C HIS A 381 20.21 -33.38 -3.10
N GLY A 382 19.57 -33.97 -2.10
CA GLY A 382 20.00 -33.98 -0.71
C GLY A 382 21.46 -34.38 -0.52
N THR A 383 22.23 -33.47 0.05
CA THR A 383 23.43 -33.84 0.80
C THR A 383 23.33 -33.18 2.17
N SER A 384 23.21 -34.06 3.17
CA SER A 384 23.09 -33.80 4.60
C SER A 384 24.01 -32.67 5.10
N VAL A 385 23.44 -31.49 5.37
CA VAL A 385 24.00 -30.57 6.36
C VAL A 385 23.65 -31.17 7.72
N THR A 386 24.66 -31.47 8.51
CA THR A 386 24.51 -31.94 9.89
C THR A 386 23.64 -30.96 10.68
N ALA A 387 22.39 -31.36 10.92
CA ALA A 387 21.53 -30.78 11.92
C ALA A 387 22.13 -31.09 13.29
N ASP A 388 22.70 -30.10 13.98
CA ASP A 388 22.76 -30.07 15.46
C ASP A 388 23.31 -28.77 16.07
N SER A 389 22.95 -27.61 15.53
CA SER A 389 22.88 -26.43 16.39
C SER A 389 21.62 -25.64 16.10
N TRP A 390 20.68 -25.73 17.05
CA TRP A 390 19.62 -24.75 17.15
C TRP A 390 20.30 -23.40 17.34
N ARG A 391 20.10 -22.50 16.39
CA ARG A 391 20.62 -21.16 16.54
C ARG A 391 19.87 -20.47 17.67
N ASP A 392 20.60 -19.92 18.62
CA ASP A 392 20.03 -19.04 19.63
C ASP A 392 19.43 -17.79 18.96
N SER A 393 18.10 -17.72 18.95
CA SER A 393 17.35 -16.63 18.34
C SER A 393 17.46 -15.31 19.09
N LEU A 394 17.95 -15.30 20.33
CA LEU A 394 18.11 -14.10 21.16
C LEU A 394 19.45 -13.40 20.92
N THR A 395 20.51 -14.15 20.62
CA THR A 395 21.87 -13.60 20.46
C THR A 395 22.33 -13.56 19.00
N THR A 396 21.72 -14.37 18.13
CA THR A 396 22.13 -14.48 16.73
C THR A 396 20.93 -14.18 15.82
N PRO A 397 20.91 -13.07 15.07
CA PRO A 397 19.81 -12.70 14.18
C PRO A 397 19.60 -13.65 12.98
N ARG A 398 18.39 -13.70 12.42
CA ARG A 398 18.06 -14.49 11.20
C ARG A 398 18.54 -13.79 9.96
N GLU A 399 19.80 -14.06 9.60
CA GLU A 399 20.37 -13.65 8.33
C GLU A 399 19.62 -14.33 7.18
N LEU A 400 18.69 -13.58 6.58
CA LEU A 400 18.10 -13.94 5.30
C LEU A 400 19.11 -13.55 4.20
N PRO A 401 19.30 -14.36 3.12
CA PRO A 401 20.30 -14.08 2.08
C PRO A 401 20.21 -12.68 1.43
N GLU A 402 19.03 -12.05 1.45
CA GLU A 402 18.85 -10.67 0.99
C GLU A 402 19.42 -9.61 1.94
N GLU A 403 19.43 -9.86 3.25
CA GLU A 403 19.97 -8.94 4.26
C GLU A 403 21.50 -8.82 4.11
N THR A 404 22.19 -9.91 3.75
CA THR A 404 23.65 -9.91 3.57
C THR A 404 24.08 -9.09 2.34
N ARG A 405 23.40 -9.24 1.20
CA ARG A 405 23.80 -8.53 -0.04
C ARG A 405 23.59 -7.02 0.06
N ARG A 406 22.45 -6.57 0.58
CA ARG A 406 22.19 -5.13 0.80
C ARG A 406 23.20 -4.52 1.77
N THR A 407 23.61 -5.27 2.78
CA THR A 407 24.63 -4.84 3.74
C THR A 407 25.99 -4.69 3.06
N LEU A 408 26.38 -5.64 2.20
CA LEU A 408 27.62 -5.54 1.43
C LEU A 408 27.60 -4.35 0.44
N GLU A 409 26.48 -4.14 -0.26
CA GLU A 409 26.30 -2.99 -1.17
C GLU A 409 26.40 -1.67 -0.40
N SER A 410 25.78 -1.62 0.78
CA SER A 410 25.82 -0.46 1.67
C SER A 410 27.24 -0.17 2.19
N ARG A 411 28.01 -1.20 2.58
CA ARG A 411 29.41 -1.04 2.97
C ARG A 411 30.29 -0.57 1.82
N GLN A 412 30.08 -1.10 0.61
CA GLN A 412 30.81 -0.66 -0.58
C GLN A 412 30.51 0.81 -0.92
N ALA A 413 29.23 1.21 -0.86
CA ALA A 413 28.81 2.59 -1.07
C ALA A 413 29.36 3.53 0.02
N ALA A 414 29.30 3.13 1.30
CA ALA A 414 29.86 3.90 2.40
C ALA A 414 31.38 4.11 2.26
N ALA A 415 32.12 3.06 1.88
CA ALA A 415 33.56 3.17 1.62
C ALA A 415 33.88 4.10 0.43
N TRP A 416 33.04 4.10 -0.60
CA TRP A 416 33.19 5.03 -1.72
C TRP A 416 32.90 6.48 -1.31
N ILE A 417 31.82 6.71 -0.55
CA ILE A 417 31.48 8.03 0.01
C ILE A 417 32.62 8.54 0.91
N ALA A 418 33.20 7.68 1.75
CA ALA A 418 34.33 8.03 2.60
C ALA A 418 35.53 8.53 1.78
N ARG A 419 35.83 7.89 0.64
CA ARG A 419 36.89 8.32 -0.29
C ARG A 419 36.57 9.67 -0.94
N LEU A 420 35.31 9.91 -1.30
CA LEU A 420 34.88 11.20 -1.85
C LEU A 420 35.05 12.33 -0.84
N ILE A 421 34.72 12.07 0.43
CA ILE A 421 34.88 13.06 1.51
C ILE A 421 36.35 13.31 1.82
N ALA A 422 37.18 12.26 1.80
CA ALA A 422 38.63 12.40 2.00
C ALA A 422 39.33 13.13 0.85
N GLY A 423 38.83 12.98 -0.38
CA GLY A 423 39.46 13.50 -1.58
C GLY A 423 40.66 12.66 -2.04
N THR A 424 41.36 13.15 -3.06
CA THR A 424 42.60 12.60 -3.59
C THR A 424 43.66 13.71 -3.67
N PRO A 425 44.95 13.38 -3.87
CA PRO A 425 45.99 14.41 -4.05
C PRO A 425 45.68 15.41 -5.19
N ASP A 426 44.94 14.96 -6.20
CA ASP A 426 44.58 15.76 -7.38
C ASP A 426 43.21 16.46 -7.26
N GLN A 427 42.36 16.08 -6.29
CA GLN A 427 41.01 16.64 -6.12
C GLN A 427 40.64 16.80 -4.63
N PRO A 428 40.24 18.00 -4.18
CA PRO A 428 39.83 18.19 -2.79
C PRO A 428 38.60 17.35 -2.45
N GLY A 429 38.53 16.91 -1.19
CA GLY A 429 37.40 16.16 -0.67
C GLY A 429 36.09 16.94 -0.70
N LEU A 430 34.98 16.23 -0.89
CA LEU A 430 33.64 16.83 -0.90
C LEU A 430 33.08 16.97 0.51
N PRO A 431 32.47 18.12 0.86
CA PRO A 431 31.80 18.26 2.14
C PRO A 431 30.58 17.32 2.20
N PRO A 432 30.31 16.68 3.35
CA PRO A 432 29.18 15.74 3.47
C PRO A 432 27.82 16.30 3.03
N GLY A 433 27.58 17.59 3.22
CA GLY A 433 26.33 18.27 2.81
C GLY A 433 26.10 18.34 1.30
N GLN A 434 27.10 18.03 0.47
CA GLN A 434 26.96 17.94 -1.00
C GLN A 434 26.67 16.53 -1.49
N ILE A 435 26.56 15.54 -0.60
CA ILE A 435 26.33 14.14 -0.94
C ILE A 435 24.90 13.75 -0.56
N MET A 436 24.13 13.28 -1.54
CA MET A 436 22.79 12.75 -1.34
C MET A 436 22.73 11.29 -1.78
N ALA A 437 22.24 10.41 -0.89
CA ALA A 437 22.01 9.01 -1.20
C ALA A 437 20.51 8.77 -1.44
N LEU A 438 20.16 8.28 -2.63
CA LEU A 438 18.78 7.98 -3.01
C LEU A 438 18.56 6.46 -3.05
N SER A 439 17.41 6.01 -2.56
CA SER A 439 16.97 4.62 -2.68
C SER A 439 15.47 4.54 -2.93
N ARG A 440 15.04 3.52 -3.67
CA ARG A 440 13.61 3.29 -3.95
C ARG A 440 12.80 3.00 -2.69
N LYS A 441 13.40 2.33 -1.70
CA LYS A 441 12.77 2.03 -0.42
C LYS A 441 13.66 2.54 0.70
N ARG A 442 13.08 3.29 1.64
CA ARG A 442 13.79 3.82 2.80
C ARG A 442 14.48 2.74 3.65
N ALA A 443 13.86 1.57 3.80
CA ALA A 443 14.43 0.45 4.55
C ALA A 443 15.83 0.07 4.06
N SER A 444 16.11 0.26 2.76
CA SER A 444 17.43 -0.01 2.18
C SER A 444 18.50 1.03 2.56
N LEU A 445 18.12 2.19 3.11
CA LEU A 445 19.07 3.21 3.58
C LEU A 445 19.56 2.96 5.00
N MET A 446 18.87 2.14 5.80
CA MET A 446 19.30 1.84 7.18
C MET A 446 20.68 1.18 7.23
N PRO A 447 20.96 0.10 6.45
CA PRO A 447 22.30 -0.50 6.46
C PRO A 447 23.40 0.44 5.92
N LEU A 448 23.05 1.38 5.03
CA LEU A 448 23.98 2.41 4.55
C LEU A 448 24.32 3.42 5.64
N ARG A 449 23.32 3.90 6.39
CA ARG A 449 23.56 4.77 7.55
C ARG A 449 24.45 4.08 8.58
N ASP A 450 24.16 2.82 8.92
CA ASP A 450 24.94 2.09 9.91
C ASP A 450 26.39 1.88 9.44
N ALA A 451 26.60 1.63 8.14
CA ALA A 451 27.93 1.53 7.54
C ALA A 451 28.68 2.89 7.52
N LEU A 452 27.99 4.00 7.26
CA LEU A 452 28.56 5.35 7.34
C LEU A 452 28.91 5.74 8.78
N GLN A 453 28.04 5.39 9.74
CA GLN A 453 28.27 5.62 11.17
C GLN A 453 29.49 4.84 11.68
N ALA A 454 29.69 3.60 11.22
CA ALA A 454 30.88 2.82 11.52
C ALA A 454 32.19 3.46 10.98
N LEU A 455 32.09 4.32 9.97
CA LEU A 455 33.19 5.13 9.44
C LEU A 455 33.24 6.55 10.03
N HIS A 456 32.44 6.82 11.08
CA HIS A 456 32.30 8.13 11.71
C HIS A 456 31.82 9.25 10.75
N ILE A 457 31.07 8.89 9.71
CA ILE A 457 30.50 9.84 8.75
C ILE A 457 29.06 10.17 9.20
N PRO A 458 28.74 11.45 9.46
CA PRO A 458 27.40 11.84 9.84
C PRO A 458 26.44 11.65 8.66
N ALA A 459 25.33 10.96 8.90
CA ALA A 459 24.30 10.70 7.90
C ALA A 459 22.90 10.92 8.50
N GLN A 460 22.04 11.61 7.75
CA GLN A 460 20.66 11.86 8.14
C GLN A 460 19.72 11.20 7.14
N ILE A 461 18.72 10.46 7.64
CA ILE A 461 17.62 9.93 6.84
C ILE A 461 16.38 10.73 7.24
N GLY A 462 15.89 11.64 6.40
CA GLY A 462 14.77 12.55 6.73
C GLY A 462 13.58 11.79 7.30
N GLU A 463 13.14 12.09 8.53
CA GLU A 463 12.46 11.16 9.46
C GLU A 463 11.11 10.56 9.01
N LYS A 464 10.82 9.37 9.56
CA LYS A 464 9.48 8.95 10.01
C LYS A 464 9.61 7.92 11.14
N THR A 465 10.57 8.12 12.05
CA THR A 465 10.48 7.46 13.36
C THR A 465 9.47 8.29 14.11
N GLU A 466 8.30 7.73 14.40
CA GLU A 466 7.33 8.46 15.20
C GLU A 466 7.98 8.73 16.56
N LEU A 467 7.81 9.94 17.08
CA LEU A 467 8.41 10.32 18.37
C LEU A 467 8.07 9.30 19.47
N ILE A 468 6.89 8.70 19.40
CA ILE A 468 6.39 7.68 20.32
C ILE A 468 7.21 6.38 20.32
N ASP A 469 7.94 6.08 19.24
CA ASP A 469 8.75 4.86 19.11
C ASP A 469 10.15 5.01 19.73
N CYS A 470 10.58 6.24 20.02
CA CYS A 470 11.87 6.50 20.66
C CYS A 470 11.89 5.91 22.08
N CYS A 471 12.98 5.25 22.45
CA CYS A 471 13.11 4.59 23.76
C CYS A 471 12.84 5.56 24.92
N GLU A 472 13.38 6.77 24.81
CA GLU A 472 13.24 7.84 25.80
C GLU A 472 11.78 8.26 25.98
N VAL A 473 11.03 8.32 24.88
CA VAL A 473 9.62 8.71 24.90
C VAL A 473 8.77 7.59 25.44
N GLN A 474 9.03 6.34 25.06
CA GLN A 474 8.34 5.20 25.61
C GLN A 474 8.56 5.03 27.12
N ASP A 475 9.72 5.41 27.64
CA ASP A 475 10.00 5.40 29.08
C ASP A 475 9.21 6.48 29.83
N ILE A 476 9.08 7.69 29.23
CA ILE A 476 8.19 8.74 29.74
C ILE A 476 6.73 8.29 29.70
N VAL A 477 6.28 7.69 28.60
CA VAL A 477 4.90 7.16 28.48
C VAL A 477 4.63 6.11 29.54
N ALA A 478 5.57 5.20 29.79
CA ALA A 478 5.44 4.19 30.84
C ALA A 478 5.33 4.84 32.24
N LEU A 479 6.06 5.93 32.51
CA LEU A 479 5.89 6.70 33.73
C LEU A 479 4.49 7.34 33.81
N LEU A 480 4.03 8.00 32.75
CA LEU A 480 2.71 8.62 32.70
C LEU A 480 1.59 7.61 32.94
N ASP A 481 1.67 6.43 32.31
CA ASP A 481 0.72 5.32 32.50
C ASP A 481 0.59 4.94 33.98
N VAL A 482 1.70 4.90 34.72
CA VAL A 482 1.73 4.56 36.14
C VAL A 482 1.14 5.66 37.01
N LEU A 483 1.44 6.91 36.68
CA LEU A 483 0.92 8.05 37.45
C LEU A 483 -0.61 8.17 37.29
N VAL A 484 -1.13 7.88 36.09
CA VAL A 484 -2.58 7.80 35.82
C VAL A 484 -3.20 6.53 36.41
N SER A 485 -2.55 5.38 36.24
CA SER A 485 -3.00 4.07 36.69
C SER A 485 -1.94 3.38 37.57
N PRO A 486 -1.94 3.62 38.89
CA PRO A 486 -0.93 3.08 39.82
C PRO A 486 -0.85 1.55 39.93
N HIS A 487 -1.75 0.83 39.26
CA HIS A 487 -1.81 -0.63 39.26
C HIS A 487 -1.00 -1.26 38.10
N HIS A 488 -0.44 -0.45 37.20
CA HIS A 488 0.36 -0.93 36.07
C HIS A 488 1.81 -1.25 36.48
N ASP A 489 2.02 -2.39 37.12
CA ASP A 489 3.34 -2.76 37.63
C ASP A 489 4.39 -2.95 36.52
N LEU A 490 4.00 -3.37 35.31
CA LEU A 490 4.93 -3.51 34.18
C LEU A 490 5.43 -2.14 33.69
N SER A 491 4.53 -1.17 33.54
CA SER A 491 4.90 0.20 33.18
C SER A 491 5.76 0.84 34.28
N LEU A 492 5.49 0.53 35.55
CA LEU A 492 6.31 0.99 36.68
C LEU A 492 7.69 0.34 36.66
N ALA A 493 7.80 -0.97 36.43
CA ALA A 493 9.08 -1.64 36.29
C ALA A 493 9.93 -1.04 35.16
N ARG A 494 9.31 -0.73 34.02
CA ARG A 494 9.97 -0.05 32.90
C ARG A 494 10.46 1.34 33.28
N ALA A 495 9.59 2.16 33.87
CA ALA A 495 9.97 3.50 34.32
C ALA A 495 11.14 3.44 35.30
N LEU A 496 11.08 2.58 36.32
CA LEU A 496 12.13 2.36 37.32
C LEU A 496 13.47 1.91 36.70
N ARG A 497 13.44 1.09 35.65
CA ARG A 497 14.65 0.63 34.93
C ARG A 497 15.26 1.69 34.01
N SER A 498 14.43 2.62 33.53
CA SER A 498 14.85 3.68 32.62
C SER A 498 15.91 4.61 33.23
N PRO A 499 16.60 5.43 32.41
CA PRO A 499 17.53 6.45 32.92
C PRO A 499 16.91 7.47 33.90
N LEU A 500 15.58 7.54 34.01
CA LEU A 500 14.89 8.43 34.96
C LEU A 500 15.17 8.07 36.43
N PHE A 501 15.28 6.77 36.73
CA PHE A 501 15.52 6.25 38.08
C PHE A 501 16.74 5.34 38.18
N ALA A 502 17.19 4.78 37.05
CA ALA A 502 18.41 4.00 36.90
C ALA A 502 18.54 2.80 37.85
N LEU A 503 17.43 2.16 38.23
CA LEU A 503 17.45 0.97 39.08
C LEU A 503 17.99 -0.25 38.30
N GLY A 504 18.71 -1.12 39.01
CA GLY A 504 19.24 -2.38 38.53
C GLY A 504 18.22 -3.53 38.59
N ASP A 505 18.61 -4.69 38.05
CA ASP A 505 17.72 -5.85 38.00
C ASP A 505 17.50 -6.46 39.40
N ASP A 506 18.52 -6.48 40.27
CA ASP A 506 18.44 -6.99 41.65
C ASP A 506 17.39 -6.23 42.49
N GLU A 507 17.33 -4.93 42.26
CA GLU A 507 16.39 -4.01 42.87
C GLU A 507 14.95 -4.31 42.44
N LEU A 508 14.72 -4.47 41.14
CA LEU A 508 13.40 -4.85 40.61
C LEU A 508 12.98 -6.25 41.09
N VAL A 509 13.92 -7.18 41.20
CA VAL A 509 13.68 -8.53 41.75
C VAL A 509 13.27 -8.45 43.22
N ALA A 510 13.94 -7.63 44.04
CA ALA A 510 13.56 -7.43 45.43
C ALA A 510 12.11 -6.93 45.54
N LEU A 511 11.71 -5.99 44.67
CA LEU A 511 10.35 -5.45 44.66
C LEU A 511 9.31 -6.48 44.17
N ALA A 512 9.68 -7.33 43.20
CA ALA A 512 8.85 -8.45 42.76
C ALA A 512 8.63 -9.49 43.88
N VAL A 513 9.65 -9.78 44.68
CA VAL A 513 9.57 -10.71 45.81
C VAL A 513 8.69 -10.13 46.93
N LEU A 514 8.82 -8.84 47.25
CA LEU A 514 7.97 -8.15 48.23
C LEU A 514 6.49 -8.12 47.81
N ARG A 515 6.20 -7.99 46.51
CA ARG A 515 4.84 -8.15 45.98
C ARG A 515 4.31 -9.57 46.10
N ARG A 516 5.16 -10.61 46.01
CA ARG A 516 4.68 -11.98 46.19
C ARG A 516 4.26 -12.26 47.63
N SER A 517 4.90 -11.60 48.60
CA SER A 517 4.55 -11.73 50.03
C SER A 517 3.38 -10.83 50.45
N SER A 518 3.05 -9.79 49.67
CA SER A 518 1.95 -8.86 49.94
C SER A 518 1.18 -8.55 48.66
N ILE A 519 -0.13 -8.84 48.63
CA ILE A 519 -1.02 -8.66 47.45
C ILE A 519 -1.30 -7.16 47.19
N THR A 520 -0.27 -6.33 47.15
CA THR A 520 -0.33 -4.88 46.95
C THR A 520 0.46 -4.49 45.70
N PRO A 521 -0.02 -3.53 44.89
CA PRO A 521 0.71 -3.03 43.72
C PRO A 521 2.08 -2.45 44.07
N TRP A 522 2.99 -2.45 43.09
CA TRP A 522 4.35 -1.93 43.26
C TRP A 522 4.36 -0.46 43.69
N PHE A 523 3.41 0.34 43.19
CA PHE A 523 3.30 1.75 43.55
C PHE A 523 3.06 1.97 45.04
N GLU A 524 2.24 1.13 45.68
CA GLU A 524 1.97 1.19 47.12
C GLU A 524 3.14 0.65 47.96
N LEU A 525 3.83 -0.38 47.45
CA LEU A 525 5.03 -0.92 48.08
C LEU A 525 6.14 0.13 48.16
N LEU A 526 6.30 0.94 47.11
CA LEU A 526 7.26 2.04 47.08
C LEU A 526 6.97 3.15 48.11
N GLN A 527 5.77 3.19 48.70
CA GLN A 527 5.44 4.10 49.81
C GLN A 527 5.89 3.55 51.17
N LYS A 528 6.12 2.24 51.28
CA LYS A 528 6.48 1.56 52.52
C LYS A 528 7.99 1.45 52.64
N THR A 529 8.61 2.52 53.16
CA THR A 529 10.08 2.67 53.26
C THR A 529 10.79 1.63 54.13
N GLU A 530 10.09 0.99 55.08
CA GLU A 530 10.68 0.06 56.06
C GLU A 530 11.20 -1.27 55.47
N HIS A 531 10.77 -1.63 54.26
CA HIS A 531 11.12 -2.91 53.63
C HIS A 531 11.83 -2.74 52.28
N LEU A 532 12.14 -1.50 51.89
CA LEU A 532 12.77 -1.18 50.62
C LEU A 532 14.30 -1.05 50.77
N PRO A 533 15.08 -1.51 49.78
CA PRO A 533 16.49 -1.19 49.66
C PRO A 533 16.74 0.34 49.72
N HIS A 534 17.89 0.75 50.25
CA HIS A 534 18.24 2.17 50.41
C HIS A 534 18.18 2.98 49.10
N SER A 535 18.50 2.36 47.97
CA SER A 535 18.44 2.96 46.64
C SER A 535 17.02 3.32 46.19
N MET A 536 15.99 2.70 46.78
CA MET A 536 14.58 2.94 46.45
C MET A 536 13.87 3.88 47.43
N GLN A 537 14.53 4.24 48.54
CA GLN A 537 13.93 5.10 49.54
C GLN A 537 13.68 6.49 48.96
N GLY A 538 12.45 6.99 49.12
CA GLY A 538 12.04 8.31 48.61
C GLY A 538 11.41 8.31 47.21
N LEU A 539 11.53 7.22 46.44
CA LEU A 539 10.90 7.11 45.11
C LEU A 539 9.37 7.21 45.20
N GLY A 540 8.76 6.60 46.21
CA GLY A 540 7.31 6.70 46.44
C GLY A 540 6.83 8.15 46.61
N ALA A 541 7.58 8.97 47.34
CA ALA A 541 7.26 10.38 47.56
C ALA A 541 7.37 11.22 46.28
N ILE A 542 8.37 10.91 45.43
CA ILE A 542 8.56 11.54 44.12
C ILE A 542 7.37 11.20 43.21
N LEU A 543 7.01 9.92 43.10
CA LEU A 543 5.89 9.47 42.27
C LEU A 543 4.54 10.06 42.73
N VAL A 544 4.32 10.18 44.05
CA VAL A 544 3.11 10.83 44.59
C VAL A 544 3.06 12.31 44.22
N ARG A 545 4.20 13.01 44.29
CA ARG A 545 4.30 14.42 43.90
C ARG A 545 3.98 14.59 42.42
N TRP A 546 4.59 13.80 41.54
CA TRP A 546 4.35 13.86 40.10
C TRP A 546 2.91 13.48 39.72
N LYS A 547 2.33 12.49 40.40
CA LYS A 547 0.91 12.16 40.27
C LYS A 547 0.03 13.36 40.65
N GLY A 548 0.40 14.09 41.69
CA GLY A 548 -0.26 15.34 42.09
C GLY A 548 -0.23 16.40 40.99
N TRP A 549 0.91 16.57 40.31
CA TRP A 549 1.05 17.49 39.19
C TRP A 549 0.17 17.10 38.00
N LEU A 550 0.17 15.83 37.59
CA LEU A 550 -0.70 15.35 36.49
C LEU A 550 -2.20 15.49 36.80
N GLY A 551 -2.59 15.43 38.08
CA GLY A 551 -3.98 15.62 38.49
C GLY A 551 -4.45 17.08 38.48
N GLN A 552 -3.52 18.05 38.44
CA GLN A 552 -3.82 19.48 38.62
C GLN A 552 -3.42 20.34 37.42
N LEU A 553 -2.39 19.93 36.68
CA LEU A 553 -1.81 20.68 35.57
C LEU A 553 -2.22 20.10 34.21
N PRO A 554 -2.32 20.94 33.16
CA PRO A 554 -2.37 20.47 31.78
C PRO A 554 -1.17 19.55 31.45
N PRO A 555 -1.31 18.60 30.51
CA PRO A 555 -0.24 17.63 30.22
C PRO A 555 1.11 18.25 29.86
N HIS A 556 1.14 19.39 29.16
CA HIS A 556 2.39 20.06 28.80
C HIS A 556 3.07 20.72 30.00
N ASP A 557 2.30 21.32 30.91
CA ASP A 557 2.82 21.92 32.13
C ASP A 557 3.32 20.85 33.10
N ALA A 558 2.61 19.72 33.19
CA ALA A 558 3.01 18.58 34.01
C ALA A 558 4.31 17.92 33.53
N LEU A 559 4.58 17.93 32.22
CA LEU A 559 5.85 17.43 31.65
C LEU A 559 7.01 18.42 31.82
N HIS A 560 6.71 19.71 31.95
CA HIS A 560 7.73 20.76 32.13
C HIS A 560 8.14 20.93 33.61
N ALA A 561 7.22 20.70 34.54
CA ALA A 561 7.44 20.78 36.00
C ALA A 561 8.31 19.61 36.52
#